data_AF-A0A415N629-F1
#
_entry.id   AF-A0A415N629-F1
#
_cell.length_a   1.000
_cell.length_b   1.000
_cell.length_c   1.000
_cell.angle_alpha   90.00
_cell.angle_beta   90.00
_cell.angle_gamma   90.00
#
_symmetry.space_group_name_H-M   'P 1'
#
loop_
_entity.id
_entity.type
_entity.pdbx_description
1 polymer ?
#
loop_
_entity_poly.entity_id
_entity_poly.type
_entity_poly.pdbx_seq_one_letter_code
_entity_poly.pdbx_strand_id
1 'polypeptide(L)'
;MNNKNGEWYKKTTGYIWKFIRYIWKCMNGRKWYSLLLLLSSLYVWKYRFEINQLKELNAKNIIFILWIFLLAFPLFSEMEILGIKVKKEVEKATEEVKESLKNIQTQIIQLQMNNSVSNKISIENTPLPSEKTLEDMQKNISGSEKEVSELEIKKNRDKNIFLFETRQEIEMALREICEKIGHPEILASMKMLRLISEKELIDNDTEKLIMEVQKITSRGIHGEIVSDEYITFVKTVRPKLLQQLKEISKKIEYIKCLNCGYSGYSKDGKICPKCGKDCSVDFW
;
A
#
# COMPACT_ATOMS: atom_id res chain seq x y z
N MET A 1 0.00 -19.33 -65.98
CA MET A 1 0.95 -18.43 -65.26
C MET A 1 0.47 -18.24 -63.83
N ASN A 2 1.39 -18.09 -62.88
CA ASN A 2 1.19 -17.87 -61.43
C ASN A 2 0.83 -19.06 -60.52
N ASN A 3 1.68 -20.09 -60.50
CA ASN A 3 1.85 -20.97 -59.33
C ASN A 3 3.33 -21.34 -59.11
N LYS A 4 4.23 -20.34 -59.12
CA LYS A 4 5.65 -20.51 -58.74
C LYS A 4 6.09 -19.54 -57.64
N ASN A 5 5.36 -18.44 -57.44
CA ASN A 5 5.72 -17.42 -56.45
C ASN A 5 5.25 -17.80 -55.04
N GLY A 6 4.20 -18.62 -54.89
CA GLY A 6 3.68 -19.05 -53.58
C GLY A 6 4.55 -20.10 -52.88
N GLU A 7 5.16 -21.03 -53.62
CA GLU A 7 6.09 -22.02 -53.05
C GLU A 7 7.42 -21.39 -52.62
N TRP A 8 7.91 -20.40 -53.36
CA TRP A 8 9.14 -19.68 -53.02
C TRP A 8 9.02 -18.91 -51.70
N TYR A 9 7.87 -18.28 -51.45
CA TYR A 9 7.60 -17.58 -50.19
C TYR A 9 7.44 -18.54 -48.99
N LYS A 10 6.77 -19.69 -49.15
CA LYS A 10 6.66 -20.70 -48.07
C LYS A 10 8.00 -21.37 -47.76
N LYS A 11 8.84 -21.57 -48.77
CA LYS A 11 10.16 -22.19 -48.60
C LYS A 11 11.14 -21.24 -47.91
N THR A 12 11.18 -19.97 -48.31
CA THR A 12 12.06 -18.94 -47.71
C THR A 12 11.68 -18.61 -46.27
N THR A 13 10.39 -18.49 -45.95
CA THR A 13 9.91 -18.25 -44.57
C THR A 13 10.25 -19.41 -43.61
N GLY A 14 10.21 -20.65 -44.08
CA GLY A 14 10.60 -21.82 -43.29
C GLY A 14 12.09 -21.87 -42.94
N TYR A 15 12.97 -21.47 -43.87
CA TYR A 15 14.41 -21.37 -43.60
C TYR A 15 14.73 -20.23 -42.63
N ILE A 16 14.06 -19.08 -42.76
CA ILE A 16 14.22 -17.93 -41.86
C ILE A 16 13.78 -18.30 -40.44
N TRP A 17 12.66 -19.00 -40.27
CA TRP A 17 12.17 -19.41 -38.95
C TRP A 17 13.08 -20.46 -38.28
N LYS A 18 13.65 -21.39 -39.06
CA LYS A 18 14.69 -22.31 -38.57
C LYS A 18 15.96 -21.58 -38.16
N PHE A 19 16.36 -20.56 -38.91
CA PHE A 19 17.53 -19.75 -38.61
C PHE A 19 17.34 -18.90 -37.35
N ILE A 20 16.17 -18.28 -37.18
CA ILE A 20 15.80 -17.53 -35.96
C ILE A 20 15.77 -18.45 -34.74
N ARG A 21 15.22 -19.67 -34.87
CA ARG A 21 15.19 -20.66 -33.78
C ARG A 21 16.59 -21.17 -33.44
N TYR A 22 17.48 -21.31 -34.43
CA TYR A 22 18.88 -21.65 -34.22
C TYR A 22 19.63 -20.51 -33.50
N ILE A 23 19.42 -19.25 -33.92
CA ILE A 23 19.97 -18.07 -33.27
C ILE A 23 19.47 -17.95 -31.83
N TRP A 24 18.17 -18.16 -31.57
CA TRP A 24 17.61 -18.16 -30.21
C TRP A 24 18.26 -19.24 -29.34
N LYS A 25 18.47 -20.46 -29.89
CA LYS A 25 19.16 -21.54 -29.17
C LYS A 25 20.62 -21.18 -28.87
N CYS A 26 21.29 -20.46 -29.77
CA CYS A 26 22.65 -19.94 -29.55
C CYS A 26 22.70 -18.73 -28.58
N MET A 27 21.66 -17.91 -28.54
CA MET A 27 21.50 -16.78 -27.59
C MET A 27 21.34 -17.24 -26.14
N ASN A 28 20.94 -18.49 -25.89
CA ASN A 28 20.68 -18.99 -24.54
C ASN A 28 21.95 -19.45 -23.78
N GLY A 29 23.16 -19.19 -24.30
CA GLY A 29 24.43 -19.49 -23.62
C GLY A 29 25.51 -18.44 -23.89
N ARG A 30 26.52 -18.34 -23.01
CA ARG A 30 27.62 -17.34 -23.05
C ARG A 30 28.42 -17.23 -24.37
N LYS A 31 28.13 -18.06 -25.39
CA LYS A 31 28.82 -18.14 -26.67
C LYS A 31 28.31 -17.16 -27.74
N TRP A 32 27.09 -16.64 -27.61
CA TRP A 32 26.54 -15.68 -28.60
C TRP A 32 27.37 -14.40 -28.67
N TYR A 33 27.84 -13.93 -27.51
CA TYR A 33 28.68 -12.74 -27.39
C TYR A 33 30.01 -12.94 -28.13
N SER A 34 30.66 -14.09 -27.96
CA SER A 34 31.90 -14.43 -28.64
C SER A 34 31.73 -14.51 -30.17
N LEU A 35 30.63 -15.08 -30.66
CA LEU A 35 30.31 -15.13 -32.10
C LEU A 35 30.11 -13.72 -32.67
N LEU A 36 29.34 -12.89 -31.95
CA LEU A 36 29.03 -11.52 -32.38
C LEU A 36 30.28 -10.64 -32.38
N LEU A 37 31.16 -10.79 -31.39
CA LEU A 37 32.47 -10.13 -31.33
C LEU A 37 33.40 -10.60 -32.45
N LEU A 38 33.39 -11.88 -32.82
CA LEU A 38 34.24 -12.43 -33.88
C LEU A 38 33.82 -11.93 -35.27
N LEU A 39 32.52 -11.90 -35.55
CA LEU A 39 31.97 -11.39 -36.81
C LEU A 39 32.21 -9.89 -36.97
N SER A 40 32.02 -9.11 -35.90
CA SER A 40 32.28 -7.66 -35.90
C SER A 40 33.78 -7.36 -36.00
N SER A 41 34.64 -8.14 -35.34
CA SER A 41 36.10 -8.06 -35.49
C SER A 41 36.55 -8.28 -36.94
N LEU A 42 36.02 -9.32 -37.61
CA LEU A 42 36.33 -9.60 -39.02
C LEU A 42 35.85 -8.47 -39.95
N TYR A 43 34.68 -7.91 -39.68
CA TYR A 43 34.12 -6.80 -40.45
C TYR A 43 34.98 -5.53 -40.29
N VAL A 44 35.31 -5.14 -39.06
CA VAL A 44 36.20 -4.01 -38.78
C VAL A 44 37.58 -4.22 -39.40
N TRP A 45 38.14 -5.44 -39.31
CA TRP A 45 39.44 -5.76 -39.89
C TRP A 45 39.46 -5.58 -41.41
N LYS A 46 38.40 -6.01 -42.12
CA LYS A 46 38.29 -5.86 -43.58
C LYS A 46 38.18 -4.40 -44.01
N TYR A 47 37.43 -3.59 -43.28
CA TYR A 47 37.16 -2.19 -43.63
C TYR A 47 38.06 -1.19 -42.89
N ARG A 48 39.07 -1.66 -42.14
CA ARG A 48 39.93 -0.83 -41.27
C ARG A 48 40.59 0.37 -41.97
N PHE A 49 40.90 0.24 -43.25
CA PHE A 49 41.56 1.29 -44.03
C PHE A 49 40.60 2.38 -44.53
N GLU A 50 39.29 2.13 -44.49
CA GLU A 50 38.25 3.09 -44.89
C GLU A 50 37.64 3.84 -43.69
N ILE A 51 37.90 3.36 -42.45
CA ILE A 51 37.47 4.01 -41.20
C ILE A 51 38.46 5.13 -40.85
N ASN A 52 38.58 6.14 -41.70
CA ASN A 52 39.58 7.21 -41.52
C ASN A 52 39.01 8.57 -41.17
N GLN A 53 37.69 8.74 -41.06
CA GLN A 53 37.10 9.98 -40.54
C GLN A 53 35.81 9.67 -39.79
N LEU A 54 35.86 9.68 -38.46
CA LEU A 54 34.69 9.66 -37.56
C LEU A 54 33.80 10.93 -37.68
N LYS A 55 33.90 11.65 -38.81
CA LYS A 55 33.23 12.93 -39.06
C LYS A 55 31.77 12.76 -39.49
N GLU A 56 31.43 11.63 -40.12
CA GLU A 56 30.07 11.31 -40.55
C GLU A 56 29.60 9.98 -39.94
N LEU A 57 28.37 9.96 -39.43
CA LEU A 57 27.74 8.75 -38.87
C LEU A 57 27.26 7.81 -39.99
N ASN A 58 28.22 7.17 -40.66
CA ASN A 58 27.95 6.14 -41.65
C ASN A 58 27.84 4.76 -40.98
N ALA A 59 27.16 3.80 -41.60
CA ALA A 59 26.92 2.46 -41.06
C ALA A 59 28.22 1.76 -40.61
N LYS A 60 29.32 1.98 -41.33
CA LYS A 60 30.67 1.46 -41.00
C LYS A 60 31.18 2.01 -39.66
N ASN A 61 30.97 3.30 -39.39
CA ASN A 61 31.42 3.96 -38.15
C ASN A 61 30.56 3.54 -36.95
N ILE A 62 29.25 3.33 -37.14
CA ILE A 62 28.35 2.84 -36.09
C ILE A 62 28.73 1.41 -35.67
N ILE A 63 29.01 0.54 -36.64
CA ILE A 63 29.46 -0.84 -36.37
C ILE A 63 30.79 -0.86 -35.62
N PHE A 64 31.70 0.07 -35.94
CA PHE A 64 32.97 0.22 -35.24
C PHE A 64 32.79 0.69 -33.77
N ILE A 65 31.93 1.67 -33.50
CA ILE A 65 31.63 2.14 -32.14
C ILE A 65 30.98 1.02 -31.32
N LEU A 66 30.01 0.30 -31.91
CA LEU A 66 29.37 -0.84 -31.26
C LEU A 66 30.39 -1.94 -30.93
N TRP A 67 31.36 -2.18 -31.80
CA TRP A 67 32.45 -3.13 -31.57
C TRP A 67 33.35 -2.72 -30.38
N ILE A 68 33.66 -1.43 -30.22
CA ILE A 68 34.41 -0.92 -29.05
C ILE A 68 33.61 -1.14 -27.76
N PHE A 69 32.30 -0.85 -27.76
CA PHE A 69 31.45 -1.10 -26.59
C PHE A 69 31.36 -2.59 -26.24
N LEU A 70 31.28 -3.46 -27.26
CA LEU A 70 31.34 -4.90 -27.04
C LEU A 70 32.67 -5.27 -26.39
N LEU A 71 33.83 -4.88 -26.95
CA LEU A 71 35.14 -5.12 -26.33
C LEU A 71 35.26 -4.63 -24.88
N ALA A 72 34.64 -3.50 -24.55
CA ALA A 72 34.65 -2.94 -23.20
C ALA A 72 33.73 -3.68 -22.22
N PHE A 73 32.67 -4.33 -22.69
CA PHE A 73 31.69 -5.03 -21.86
C PHE A 73 32.28 -6.13 -20.94
N PRO A 74 33.16 -7.03 -21.41
CA PRO A 74 33.79 -8.04 -20.55
C PRO A 74 34.82 -7.44 -19.58
N LEU A 75 35.40 -6.27 -19.85
CA LEU A 75 36.31 -5.60 -18.90
C LEU A 75 35.59 -5.21 -17.60
N PHE A 76 34.27 -4.97 -17.63
CA PHE A 76 33.47 -4.73 -16.42
C PHE A 76 33.05 -6.02 -15.71
N SER A 77 33.12 -7.17 -16.38
CA SER A 77 32.74 -8.48 -15.81
C SER A 77 33.95 -9.31 -15.35
N GLU A 78 35.18 -8.89 -15.68
CA GLU A 78 36.43 -9.59 -15.36
C GLU A 78 37.39 -8.77 -14.48
N MET A 79 36.96 -7.63 -13.91
CA MET A 79 37.64 -7.00 -12.76
C MET A 79 37.40 -7.75 -11.43
N GLU A 80 37.10 -9.04 -11.50
CA GLU A 80 37.04 -9.97 -10.36
C GLU A 80 37.94 -11.19 -10.59
N ILE A 81 39.10 -11.05 -11.22
CA ILE A 81 40.08 -12.16 -11.28
C ILE A 81 41.51 -11.64 -11.05
N LEU A 82 41.82 -11.26 -9.81
CA LEU A 82 43.18 -11.28 -9.23
C LEU A 82 43.17 -11.56 -7.70
N GLY A 83 42.28 -12.46 -7.28
CA GLY A 83 42.60 -13.66 -6.49
C GLY A 83 43.16 -13.65 -5.06
N ILE A 84 43.73 -12.58 -4.47
CA ILE A 84 44.50 -12.76 -3.19
C ILE A 84 44.15 -11.82 -2.03
N LYS A 85 43.23 -10.84 -2.15
CA LYS A 85 42.91 -9.93 -1.01
C LYS A 85 41.48 -9.92 -0.47
N VAL A 86 40.52 -10.62 -1.10
CA VAL A 86 39.09 -10.48 -0.78
C VAL A 86 38.61 -11.35 0.41
N LYS A 87 39.37 -12.35 0.85
CA LYS A 87 38.88 -13.28 1.89
C LYS A 87 38.91 -12.75 3.33
N LYS A 88 39.65 -11.67 3.64
CA LYS A 88 39.78 -11.18 5.03
C LYS A 88 38.93 -9.94 5.35
N GLU A 89 38.54 -9.17 4.34
CA GLU A 89 37.70 -7.98 4.53
C GLU A 89 36.21 -8.25 4.20
N VAL A 90 35.91 -9.25 3.35
CA VAL A 90 34.51 -9.63 3.08
C VAL A 90 33.89 -10.37 4.25
N GLU A 91 34.64 -11.10 5.07
CA GLU A 91 34.10 -11.70 6.29
C GLU A 91 33.66 -10.62 7.31
N LYS A 92 34.49 -9.58 7.49
CA LYS A 92 34.16 -8.45 8.39
C LYS A 92 33.03 -7.58 7.85
N ALA A 93 33.05 -7.26 6.55
CA ALA A 93 31.97 -6.53 5.91
C ALA A 93 30.67 -7.34 5.82
N THR A 94 30.72 -8.68 5.69
CA THR A 94 29.48 -9.50 5.71
C THR A 94 28.95 -9.73 7.11
N GLU A 95 29.77 -9.72 8.17
CA GLU A 95 29.30 -9.68 9.55
C GLU A 95 28.68 -8.33 9.89
N GLU A 96 29.33 -7.21 9.56
CA GLU A 96 28.79 -5.87 9.76
C GLU A 96 27.55 -5.61 8.87
N VAL A 97 27.51 -6.15 7.65
CA VAL A 97 26.32 -6.12 6.79
C VAL A 97 25.23 -7.07 7.30
N LYS A 98 25.55 -8.25 7.85
CA LYS A 98 24.53 -9.12 8.48
C LYS A 98 24.00 -8.52 9.78
N GLU A 99 24.83 -7.85 10.55
CA GLU A 99 24.45 -7.18 11.79
C GLU A 99 23.64 -5.91 11.50
N SER A 100 24.06 -5.10 10.53
CA SER A 100 23.25 -3.97 10.05
C SER A 100 21.98 -4.43 9.35
N LEU A 101 21.97 -5.52 8.57
CA LEU A 101 20.74 -6.11 8.03
C LEU A 101 19.87 -6.72 9.13
N LYS A 102 20.42 -7.36 10.16
CA LYS A 102 19.64 -7.81 11.32
C LYS A 102 19.09 -6.64 12.12
N ASN A 103 19.84 -5.56 12.30
CA ASN A 103 19.37 -4.36 12.97
C ASN A 103 18.34 -3.63 12.13
N ILE A 104 18.51 -3.54 10.82
CA ILE A 104 17.52 -2.99 9.89
C ILE A 104 16.29 -3.90 9.86
N GLN A 105 16.45 -5.23 9.86
CA GLN A 105 15.33 -6.17 9.91
C GLN A 105 14.61 -6.12 11.27
N THR A 106 15.34 -5.93 12.37
CA THR A 106 14.77 -5.73 13.71
C THR A 106 14.09 -4.38 13.83
N GLN A 107 14.66 -3.32 13.24
CA GLN A 107 14.04 -2.00 13.13
C GLN A 107 12.85 -2.01 12.18
N ILE A 108 12.85 -2.80 11.11
CA ILE A 108 11.71 -3.00 10.21
C ILE A 108 10.66 -3.82 10.90
N ILE A 109 11.01 -4.85 11.69
CA ILE A 109 10.05 -5.61 12.51
C ILE A 109 9.50 -4.71 13.60
N GLN A 110 10.30 -3.88 14.27
CA GLN A 110 9.84 -2.91 15.27
C GLN A 110 9.02 -1.79 14.64
N LEU A 111 9.38 -1.28 13.46
CA LEU A 111 8.57 -0.32 12.70
C LEU A 111 7.31 -1.00 12.17
N GLN A 112 7.36 -2.26 11.79
CA GLN A 112 6.17 -3.05 11.48
C GLN A 112 5.37 -3.32 12.74
N MET A 113 5.92 -3.44 13.94
CA MET A 113 5.12 -3.60 15.17
C MET A 113 4.61 -2.24 15.69
N ASN A 114 5.33 -1.15 15.42
CA ASN A 114 4.99 0.23 15.78
C ASN A 114 4.10 0.93 14.72
N ASN A 115 4.08 0.45 13.47
CA ASN A 115 3.15 0.84 12.39
C ASN A 115 2.16 -0.28 12.00
N SER A 116 2.26 -1.50 12.53
CA SER A 116 1.15 -2.44 12.54
C SER A 116 0.32 -2.16 13.77
N VAL A 117 -0.55 -1.16 13.60
CA VAL A 117 -1.96 -1.53 13.62
C VAL A 117 -2.10 -2.81 12.80
N SER A 118 -2.14 -3.96 13.48
CA SER A 118 -2.43 -5.24 12.86
C SER A 118 -3.87 -5.18 12.34
N ASN A 119 -4.04 -4.61 11.15
CA ASN A 119 -5.19 -4.88 10.31
C ASN A 119 -4.88 -6.06 9.41
N LYS A 120 -4.45 -7.18 10.01
CA LYS A 120 -4.99 -8.46 9.57
C LYS A 120 -6.30 -8.65 10.33
N ILE A 121 -7.29 -7.83 9.98
CA ILE A 121 -8.67 -8.10 10.32
C ILE A 121 -9.06 -9.31 9.45
N SER A 122 -8.78 -10.52 9.93
CA SER A 122 -9.73 -11.60 9.72
C SER A 122 -10.91 -11.26 10.63
N ILE A 123 -11.94 -10.59 10.11
CA ILE A 123 -13.29 -10.75 10.67
C ILE A 123 -13.66 -12.19 10.31
N GLU A 124 -13.13 -13.14 11.06
CA GLU A 124 -13.93 -14.30 11.37
C GLU A 124 -14.98 -13.75 12.32
N ASN A 125 -16.23 -13.70 11.87
CA ASN A 125 -17.38 -13.56 12.75
C ASN A 125 -17.42 -14.82 13.64
N THR A 126 -16.47 -14.94 14.57
CA THR A 126 -16.50 -15.99 15.58
C THR A 126 -17.71 -15.68 16.45
N PRO A 127 -18.71 -16.57 16.50
CA PRO A 127 -19.85 -16.36 17.35
C PRO A 127 -19.38 -16.25 18.80
N LEU A 128 -20.04 -15.38 19.58
CA LEU A 128 -19.77 -15.25 21.00
C LEU A 128 -19.89 -16.63 21.68
N PRO A 129 -19.04 -16.93 22.68
CA PRO A 129 -19.16 -18.16 23.46
C PRO A 129 -20.56 -18.28 24.07
N SER A 130 -21.09 -19.50 24.13
CA SER A 130 -22.40 -19.75 24.73
C SER A 130 -22.39 -19.48 26.24
N GLU A 131 -23.52 -19.10 26.80
CA GLU A 131 -23.68 -18.77 28.23
C GLU A 131 -23.19 -19.90 29.15
N LYS A 132 -23.45 -21.17 28.78
CA LYS A 132 -22.93 -22.35 29.50
C LYS A 132 -21.40 -22.43 29.50
N THR A 133 -20.75 -22.08 28.39
CA THR A 133 -19.29 -22.03 28.29
C THR A 133 -18.71 -20.95 29.20
N LEU A 134 -19.43 -19.83 29.37
CA LEU A 134 -19.04 -18.74 30.27
C LEU A 134 -19.16 -19.15 31.75
N GLU A 135 -20.24 -19.86 32.12
CA GLU A 135 -20.44 -20.36 33.49
C GLU A 135 -19.33 -21.31 33.94
N ASP A 136 -18.89 -22.21 33.07
CA ASP A 136 -17.81 -23.15 33.37
C ASP A 136 -16.44 -22.47 33.45
N MET A 137 -16.22 -21.40 32.68
CA MET A 137 -15.01 -20.57 32.80
C MET A 137 -14.98 -19.78 34.11
N GLN A 138 -16.12 -19.26 34.58
CA GLN A 138 -16.23 -18.52 35.84
C GLN A 138 -15.93 -19.39 37.07
N LYS A 139 -16.38 -20.65 37.07
CA LYS A 139 -16.13 -21.61 38.17
C LYS A 139 -14.64 -21.90 38.39
N ASN A 140 -13.78 -21.65 37.40
CA ASN A 140 -12.35 -21.94 37.45
C ASN A 140 -11.48 -20.75 37.93
N ILE A 141 -12.06 -19.57 38.19
CA ILE A 141 -11.30 -18.32 38.47
C ILE A 141 -11.41 -17.88 39.94
N SER A 142 -12.21 -18.56 40.77
CA SER A 142 -12.40 -18.24 42.19
C SER A 142 -11.16 -18.59 43.04
N GLY A 143 -10.12 -17.75 42.95
CA GLY A 143 -8.95 -17.77 43.82
C GLY A 143 -8.05 -16.55 43.62
N SER A 144 -7.79 -15.82 44.72
CA SER A 144 -6.90 -14.65 44.87
C SER A 144 -7.56 -13.27 44.69
N GLU A 145 -8.38 -12.87 45.66
CA GLU A 145 -8.58 -11.46 45.97
C GLU A 145 -7.31 -10.90 46.63
N LYS A 146 -6.53 -10.14 45.87
CA LYS A 146 -5.59 -9.19 46.47
C LYS A 146 -6.33 -7.86 46.63
N GLU A 147 -6.47 -7.40 47.87
CA GLU A 147 -6.97 -6.06 48.17
C GLU A 147 -6.03 -5.01 47.55
N VAL A 148 -6.48 -4.45 46.44
CA VAL A 148 -5.93 -3.24 45.83
C VAL A 148 -6.88 -2.10 46.19
N SER A 149 -6.35 -0.90 46.47
CA SER A 149 -7.11 0.29 46.87
C SER A 149 -8.31 0.54 45.93
N GLU A 150 -9.52 0.27 46.42
CA GLU A 150 -10.76 0.25 45.63
C GLU A 150 -11.08 1.61 44.97
N LEU A 151 -10.62 2.71 45.59
CA LEU A 151 -10.79 4.09 45.10
C LEU A 151 -9.93 4.42 43.88
N GLU A 152 -8.68 3.92 43.80
CA GLU A 152 -7.81 4.16 42.64
C GLU A 152 -8.22 3.29 41.45
N ILE A 153 -8.65 2.05 41.72
CA ILE A 153 -9.26 1.18 40.70
C ILE A 153 -10.51 1.82 40.12
N LYS A 154 -11.40 2.37 40.97
CA LYS A 154 -12.64 3.01 40.53
C LYS A 154 -12.38 4.27 39.71
N LYS A 155 -11.47 5.16 40.15
CA LYS A 155 -11.11 6.37 39.40
C LYS A 155 -10.51 6.05 38.03
N ASN A 156 -9.66 5.02 37.94
CA ASN A 156 -9.06 4.62 36.67
C ASN A 156 -10.08 3.92 35.75
N ARG A 157 -10.99 3.13 36.33
CA ARG A 157 -12.12 2.52 35.62
C ARG A 157 -13.03 3.56 34.97
N ASP A 158 -13.44 4.59 35.70
CA ASP A 158 -14.34 5.62 35.18
C ASP A 158 -13.72 6.41 34.03
N LYS A 159 -12.41 6.68 34.08
CA LYS A 159 -11.66 7.28 32.97
C LYS A 159 -11.66 6.39 31.73
N ASN A 160 -11.38 5.10 31.91
CA ASN A 160 -11.30 4.15 30.80
C ASN A 160 -12.66 3.91 30.15
N ILE A 161 -13.72 3.80 30.95
CA ILE A 161 -15.11 3.72 30.46
C ILE A 161 -15.43 4.96 29.64
N PHE A 162 -15.16 6.15 30.16
CA PHE A 162 -15.40 7.40 29.44
C PHE A 162 -14.66 7.47 28.10
N LEU A 163 -13.38 7.05 28.04
CA LEU A 163 -12.60 7.03 26.81
C LEU A 163 -13.13 6.00 25.81
N PHE A 164 -13.57 4.83 26.29
CA PHE A 164 -14.20 3.81 25.46
C PHE A 164 -15.51 4.31 24.85
N GLU A 165 -16.42 4.85 25.67
CA GLU A 165 -17.69 5.44 25.21
C GLU A 165 -17.45 6.52 24.16
N THR A 166 -16.50 7.42 24.44
CA THR A 166 -16.17 8.52 23.52
C THR A 166 -15.68 7.98 22.16
N ARG A 167 -14.81 6.98 22.16
CA ARG A 167 -14.33 6.35 20.93
C ARG A 167 -15.48 5.70 20.16
N GLN A 168 -16.32 4.94 20.86
CA GLN A 168 -17.43 4.22 20.27
C GLN A 168 -18.42 5.19 19.61
N GLU A 169 -18.80 6.27 20.29
CA GLU A 169 -19.72 7.28 19.75
C GLU A 169 -19.17 7.95 18.49
N ILE A 170 -17.89 8.29 18.47
CA ILE A 170 -17.23 8.84 17.29
C ILE A 170 -17.25 7.82 16.16
N GLU A 171 -16.94 6.54 16.43
CA GLU A 171 -16.95 5.50 15.42
C GLU A 171 -18.34 5.28 14.82
N MET A 172 -19.38 5.25 15.66
CA MET A 172 -20.78 5.16 15.20
C MET A 172 -21.16 6.34 14.32
N ALA A 173 -20.79 7.56 14.70
CA ALA A 173 -21.09 8.75 13.92
C ALA A 173 -20.36 8.77 12.57
N LEU A 174 -19.08 8.37 12.53
CA LEU A 174 -18.33 8.23 11.28
C LEU A 174 -18.92 7.14 10.39
N ARG A 175 -19.34 6.02 10.98
CA ARG A 175 -19.98 4.90 10.27
C ARG A 175 -21.28 5.33 9.60
N GLU A 176 -22.14 6.04 10.31
CA GLU A 176 -23.40 6.55 9.76
C GLU A 176 -23.16 7.44 8.53
N ILE A 177 -22.16 8.34 8.60
CA ILE A 177 -21.78 9.18 7.46
C ILE A 177 -21.24 8.32 6.31
N CYS A 178 -20.35 7.36 6.60
CA CYS A 178 -19.79 6.43 5.61
C CYS A 178 -20.86 5.62 4.87
N GLU A 179 -21.84 5.08 5.59
CA GLU A 179 -22.97 4.36 5.01
C GLU A 179 -23.72 5.24 4.00
N LYS A 180 -23.96 6.51 4.35
CA LYS A 180 -24.64 7.46 3.48
C LYS A 180 -23.82 7.83 2.23
N ILE A 181 -22.49 7.87 2.31
CA ILE A 181 -21.64 8.13 1.13
C ILE A 181 -21.33 6.87 0.30
N GLY A 182 -21.96 5.73 0.62
CA GLY A 182 -21.87 4.50 -0.18
C GLY A 182 -20.84 3.47 0.30
N HIS A 183 -20.43 3.55 1.57
CA HIS A 183 -19.49 2.62 2.21
C HIS A 183 -20.14 1.92 3.42
N PRO A 184 -21.02 0.92 3.20
CA PRO A 184 -21.72 0.22 4.27
C PRO A 184 -20.87 -0.84 5.00
N GLU A 185 -19.70 -1.16 4.48
CA GLU A 185 -18.82 -2.17 5.05
C GLU A 185 -18.19 -1.72 6.39
N ILE A 186 -17.78 -2.70 7.22
CA ILE A 186 -17.07 -2.41 8.46
C ILE A 186 -15.64 -1.95 8.13
N LEU A 187 -15.38 -0.67 8.34
CA LEU A 187 -14.08 -0.05 8.15
C LEU A 187 -13.47 0.37 9.49
N ALA A 188 -12.14 0.38 9.55
CA ALA A 188 -11.42 0.96 10.67
C ALA A 188 -11.72 2.47 10.78
N SER A 189 -11.81 2.98 12.02
CA SER A 189 -12.25 4.35 12.33
C SER A 189 -11.44 5.42 11.58
N MET A 190 -10.12 5.24 11.47
CA MET A 190 -9.23 6.14 10.72
C MET A 190 -9.46 6.11 9.20
N LYS A 191 -9.85 4.95 8.65
CA LYS A 191 -10.17 4.82 7.22
C LYS A 191 -11.51 5.50 6.92
N MET A 192 -12.49 5.40 7.83
CA MET A 192 -13.75 6.14 7.71
C MET A 192 -13.51 7.65 7.72
N LEU A 193 -12.71 8.13 8.68
CA LEU A 193 -12.35 9.55 8.76
C LEU A 193 -11.74 10.06 7.45
N ARG A 194 -10.74 9.35 6.92
CA ARG A 194 -10.08 9.70 5.65
C ARG A 194 -11.06 9.80 4.48
N LEU A 195 -11.99 8.83 4.34
CA LEU A 195 -13.00 8.86 3.29
C LEU A 195 -13.91 10.08 3.42
N ILE A 196 -14.30 10.44 4.64
CA ILE A 196 -15.14 11.60 4.92
C ILE A 196 -14.39 12.90 4.58
N SER A 197 -13.10 13.00 4.92
CA SER A 197 -12.23 14.14 4.56
C SER A 197 -12.04 14.27 3.05
N GLU A 198 -11.75 13.16 2.35
CA GLU A 198 -11.58 13.13 0.88
C GLU A 198 -12.86 13.54 0.14
N LYS A 199 -14.02 13.40 0.79
CA LYS A 199 -15.32 13.83 0.30
C LYS A 199 -15.65 15.29 0.67
N GLU A 200 -14.73 16.01 1.31
CA GLU A 200 -14.85 17.41 1.77
C GLU A 200 -16.05 17.65 2.71
N LEU A 201 -16.44 16.63 3.48
CA LEU A 201 -17.57 16.72 4.42
C LEU A 201 -17.17 17.30 5.78
N ILE A 202 -15.87 17.26 6.10
CA ILE A 202 -15.26 17.87 7.28
C ILE A 202 -14.08 18.73 6.87
N ASP A 203 -13.80 19.77 7.65
CA ASP A 203 -12.60 20.58 7.49
C ASP A 203 -11.37 19.89 8.14
N ASN A 204 -10.19 20.39 7.79
CA ASN A 204 -8.91 19.87 8.27
C ASN A 204 -8.76 20.00 9.80
N ASP A 205 -9.37 21.01 10.41
CA ASP A 205 -9.29 21.22 11.86
C ASP A 205 -10.14 20.19 12.61
N THR A 206 -11.33 19.89 12.11
CA THR A 206 -12.22 18.82 12.61
C THR A 206 -11.59 17.46 12.40
N GLU A 207 -10.98 17.20 11.25
CA GLU A 207 -10.24 15.97 10.98
C GLU A 207 -9.12 15.77 12.01
N LYS A 208 -8.23 16.75 12.17
CA LYS A 208 -7.14 16.71 13.17
C LYS A 208 -7.68 16.49 14.58
N LEU A 209 -8.76 17.16 14.94
CA LEU A 209 -9.38 17.05 16.26
C LEU A 209 -9.89 15.62 16.52
N ILE A 210 -10.56 15.01 15.53
CA ILE A 210 -11.00 13.61 15.61
C ILE A 210 -9.78 12.68 15.74
N MET A 211 -8.72 12.90 14.97
CA MET A 211 -7.49 12.11 15.07
C MET A 211 -6.87 12.16 16.47
N GLU A 212 -6.76 13.35 17.07
CA GLU A 212 -6.18 13.50 18.40
C GLU A 212 -7.05 12.83 19.48
N VAL A 213 -8.37 12.99 19.40
CA VAL A 213 -9.30 12.29 20.32
C VAL A 213 -9.19 10.77 20.15
N GLN A 214 -9.09 10.26 18.91
CA GLN A 214 -8.91 8.83 18.66
C GLN A 214 -7.57 8.31 19.21
N LYS A 215 -6.48 9.07 19.12
CA LYS A 215 -5.18 8.70 19.72
C LYS A 215 -5.27 8.61 21.23
N ILE A 216 -5.84 9.64 21.89
CA ILE A 216 -5.97 9.69 23.36
C ILE A 216 -6.85 8.53 23.86
N THR A 217 -8.00 8.34 23.23
CA THR A 217 -8.93 7.26 23.62
C THR A 217 -8.33 5.87 23.38
N SER A 218 -7.61 5.66 22.28
CA SER A 218 -6.87 4.41 22.04
C SER A 218 -5.89 4.10 23.16
N ARG A 219 -5.07 5.07 23.60
CA ARG A 219 -4.11 4.87 24.69
C ARG A 219 -4.79 4.38 25.97
N GLY A 220 -5.89 5.04 26.37
CA GLY A 220 -6.64 4.62 27.56
C GLY A 220 -7.26 3.23 27.43
N ILE A 221 -7.77 2.86 26.25
CA ILE A 221 -8.35 1.53 25.99
C ILE A 221 -7.27 0.43 26.03
N HIS A 222 -6.05 0.74 25.59
CA HIS A 222 -4.91 -0.19 25.64
C HIS A 222 -4.26 -0.27 27.03
N GLY A 223 -4.80 0.43 28.03
CA GLY A 223 -4.30 0.40 29.41
C GLY A 223 -3.09 1.30 29.66
N GLU A 224 -2.79 2.22 28.76
CA GLU A 224 -1.79 3.26 29.01
C GLU A 224 -2.33 4.30 30.00
N ILE A 225 -1.44 4.84 30.82
CA ILE A 225 -1.79 5.90 31.77
C ILE A 225 -2.04 7.20 30.98
N VAL A 226 -3.30 7.65 30.96
CA VAL A 226 -3.71 8.92 30.36
C VAL A 226 -3.84 9.98 31.46
N SER A 227 -3.15 11.11 31.28
CA SER A 227 -3.16 12.21 32.25
C SER A 227 -4.53 12.90 32.33
N ASP A 228 -4.83 13.52 33.48
CA ASP A 228 -6.11 14.20 33.72
C ASP A 228 -6.34 15.38 32.76
N GLU A 229 -5.28 16.00 32.25
CA GLU A 229 -5.33 17.06 31.24
C GLU A 229 -5.91 16.53 29.92
N TYR A 230 -5.46 15.36 29.46
CA TYR A 230 -5.98 14.73 28.25
C TYR A 230 -7.44 14.28 28.42
N ILE A 231 -7.81 13.77 29.60
CA ILE A 231 -9.21 13.45 29.90
C ILE A 231 -10.08 14.71 29.86
N THR A 232 -9.61 15.80 30.44
CA THR A 232 -10.32 17.09 30.47
C THR A 232 -10.48 17.67 29.07
N PHE A 233 -9.43 17.57 28.25
CA PHE A 233 -9.48 17.93 26.83
C PHE A 233 -10.57 17.15 26.09
N VAL A 234 -10.59 15.81 26.20
CA VAL A 234 -11.58 14.96 25.52
C VAL A 234 -13.00 15.28 26.02
N LYS A 235 -13.20 15.50 27.33
CA LYS A 235 -14.49 15.93 27.89
C LYS A 235 -14.99 17.25 27.31
N THR A 236 -14.08 18.18 27.08
CA THR A 236 -14.40 19.51 26.54
C THR A 236 -14.78 19.43 25.06
N VAL A 237 -14.07 18.60 24.30
CA VAL A 237 -14.22 18.52 22.83
C VAL A 237 -15.36 17.61 22.41
N ARG A 238 -15.60 16.49 23.13
CA ARG A 238 -16.56 15.44 22.77
C ARG A 238 -17.95 15.98 22.35
N PRO A 239 -18.62 16.84 23.14
CA PRO A 239 -19.98 17.29 22.80
C PRO A 239 -20.03 18.03 21.46
N LYS A 240 -19.08 18.95 21.24
CA LYS A 240 -19.00 19.75 20.02
C LYS A 240 -18.71 18.89 18.80
N LEU A 241 -17.76 17.96 18.92
CA LEU A 241 -17.36 17.05 17.85
C LEU A 241 -18.53 16.14 17.42
N LEU A 242 -19.23 15.54 18.38
CA LEU A 242 -20.40 14.71 18.08
C LEU A 242 -21.55 15.51 17.48
N GLN A 243 -21.75 16.75 17.93
CA GLN A 243 -22.73 17.64 17.32
C GLN A 243 -22.39 17.92 15.85
N GLN A 244 -21.13 18.26 15.54
CA GLN A 244 -20.69 18.51 14.17
C GLN A 244 -20.91 17.29 13.26
N LEU A 245 -20.51 16.09 13.71
CA LEU A 245 -20.73 14.85 12.95
C LEU A 245 -22.21 14.56 12.71
N LYS A 246 -23.07 14.79 13.72
CA LYS A 246 -24.52 14.64 13.56
C LYS A 246 -25.10 15.62 12.54
N GLU A 247 -24.67 16.87 12.55
CA GLU A 247 -25.13 17.87 11.58
C GLU A 247 -24.67 17.54 10.16
N ILE A 248 -23.45 17.03 9.98
CA ILE A 248 -22.98 16.53 8.69
C ILE A 248 -23.83 15.36 8.22
N SER A 249 -24.09 14.38 9.09
CA SER A 249 -24.93 13.24 8.77
C SER A 249 -26.34 13.66 8.33
N LYS A 250 -26.94 14.67 8.99
CA LYS A 250 -28.27 15.19 8.64
C LYS A 250 -28.30 15.88 7.27
N LYS A 251 -27.24 16.59 6.90
CA LYS A 251 -27.13 17.25 5.58
C LYS A 251 -27.11 16.27 4.43
N ILE A 252 -26.67 15.03 4.69
CA ILE A 252 -26.65 13.98 3.69
C ILE A 252 -28.03 13.30 3.67
N GLU A 253 -28.85 13.67 2.70
CA GLU A 253 -30.24 13.24 2.62
C GLU A 253 -30.46 12.18 1.54
N TYR A 254 -31.29 11.19 1.86
CA TYR A 254 -31.77 10.25 0.86
C TYR A 254 -32.80 10.95 -0.04
N ILE A 255 -32.61 10.84 -1.34
CA ILE A 255 -33.50 11.41 -2.35
C ILE A 255 -33.89 10.38 -3.39
N LYS A 256 -35.13 10.52 -3.88
CA LYS A 256 -35.63 9.82 -5.06
C LYS A 256 -36.00 10.87 -6.10
N CYS A 257 -35.14 11.07 -7.08
CA CYS A 257 -35.30 12.09 -8.10
C CYS A 257 -36.28 11.62 -9.19
N LEU A 258 -37.48 12.22 -9.21
CA LEU A 258 -38.49 11.96 -10.24
C LEU A 258 -38.04 12.35 -11.66
N ASN A 259 -37.12 13.31 -11.79
CA ASN A 259 -36.64 13.79 -13.09
C ASN A 259 -35.68 12.83 -13.83
N CYS A 260 -34.84 12.07 -13.12
CA CYS A 260 -33.80 11.23 -13.74
C CYS A 260 -33.73 9.79 -13.19
N GLY A 261 -34.68 9.43 -12.32
CA GLY A 261 -34.79 8.12 -11.68
C GLY A 261 -33.69 7.82 -10.66
N TYR A 262 -32.88 8.80 -10.26
CA TYR A 262 -31.84 8.59 -9.25
C TYR A 262 -32.46 8.29 -7.88
N SER A 263 -31.93 7.28 -7.19
CA SER A 263 -32.33 6.91 -5.84
C SER A 263 -31.06 6.70 -5.02
N GLY A 264 -30.83 7.52 -4.01
CA GLY A 264 -29.60 7.49 -3.24
C GLY A 264 -29.40 8.74 -2.39
N TYR A 265 -28.29 8.81 -1.67
CA TYR A 265 -27.96 9.95 -0.83
C TYR A 265 -27.33 11.09 -1.62
N SER A 266 -27.73 12.31 -1.28
CA SER A 266 -27.12 13.54 -1.76
C SER A 266 -26.45 14.29 -0.62
N LYS A 267 -25.26 14.84 -0.89
CA LYS A 267 -24.51 15.66 0.06
C LYS A 267 -25.04 17.09 0.15
N ASP A 268 -25.75 17.53 -0.87
CA ASP A 268 -26.26 18.89 -1.02
C ASP A 268 -27.76 18.94 -0.64
N GLY A 269 -28.14 18.18 0.38
CA GLY A 269 -29.53 18.05 0.84
C GLY A 269 -30.44 17.45 -0.24
N LYS A 270 -31.51 18.18 -0.60
CA LYS A 270 -32.50 17.72 -1.58
C LYS A 270 -32.07 17.85 -3.05
N ILE A 271 -30.86 18.33 -3.35
CA ILE A 271 -30.39 18.49 -4.74
C ILE A 271 -29.95 17.14 -5.32
N CYS A 272 -30.40 16.79 -6.51
CA CYS A 272 -30.03 15.54 -7.17
C CYS A 272 -28.58 15.56 -7.67
N PRO A 273 -27.69 14.65 -7.22
CA PRO A 273 -26.30 14.63 -7.67
C PRO A 273 -26.16 14.22 -9.15
N LYS A 274 -27.15 13.51 -9.71
CA LYS A 274 -27.15 13.09 -11.11
C LYS A 274 -27.60 14.17 -12.10
N CYS A 275 -28.53 15.05 -11.73
CA CYS A 275 -29.13 16.01 -12.67
C CYS A 275 -29.22 17.45 -12.15
N GLY A 276 -28.75 17.72 -10.94
CA GLY A 276 -28.70 19.06 -10.33
C GLY A 276 -30.05 19.65 -9.95
N LYS A 277 -31.17 18.95 -10.15
CA LYS A 277 -32.50 19.45 -9.79
C LYS A 277 -32.78 19.31 -8.30
N ASP A 278 -33.44 20.32 -7.75
CA ASP A 278 -34.01 20.26 -6.41
C ASP A 278 -35.15 19.23 -6.36
N CYS A 279 -35.02 18.24 -5.48
CA CYS A 279 -35.99 17.18 -5.23
C CYS A 279 -36.80 17.43 -3.95
N SER A 280 -36.88 18.67 -3.46
CA SER A 280 -37.72 19.06 -2.33
C SER A 280 -39.22 19.00 -2.63
N VAL A 281 -39.59 18.86 -3.91
CA VAL A 281 -40.99 18.89 -4.35
C VAL A 281 -41.57 17.47 -4.29
N ASP A 282 -42.21 17.15 -3.16
CA ASP A 282 -43.22 16.10 -3.10
C ASP A 282 -44.41 16.57 -3.96
N PHE A 283 -44.50 16.09 -5.19
CA PHE A 283 -45.76 16.18 -5.93
C PHE A 283 -46.72 15.17 -5.30
N TRP A 284 -47.63 15.69 -4.47
CA TRP A 284 -48.80 14.99 -3.94
C TRP A 284 -49.68 14.43 -5.08
#